data_AF-A0A4R6R9X3-F1
#
_entry.id   AF-A0A4R6R9X3-F1
#
_cell.length_a   1.000
_cell.length_b   1.000
_cell.length_c   1.000
_cell.angle_alpha   90.00
_cell.angle_beta   90.00
_cell.angle_gamma   90.00
#
_symmetry.space_group_name_H-M   'P 1'
#
loop_
_entity.id
_entity.type
_entity.pdbx_description
1 polymer ?
#
loop_
_entity_poly.entity_id
_entity_poly.type
_entity_poly.pdbx_seq_one_letter_code
_entity_poly.pdbx_strand_id
1 'polypeptide(L)'
;MARRRDTGRGVTTGGLADAVVFLVFVAVGAAYVIWSKLSGLPPAAVTMVPVSIMLVYAAVVVFIRSLRLAEDQSGDNLYYMGFLFTLTSLAVSLWQFDAGGPPEDIVRNFGIAIGSTIAGIALRIFMNQLRRDPHDVERGARYELADASRRVRRELDATVVELNQFRRATQQIAEESWSDVRAQIETTSARILGAVEAVTERSTAPIEAAGRASGESLGAMSRTVLASLKETADALAGESAALARRAEASVEAASERMTASLEAAAARLSRESQHLSGQTAALSASIEALSRSLRDVAVPEGATAVPAAVEIAAAVREIGAALERHGQRLDALVAALPPAVETAAPVAEEIAPGEEPPPPAPRTREGA
;
A
#
# COMPACT_ATOMS: atom_id res chain seq x y z
N MET A 1 34.59 -21.79 -60.01
CA MET A 1 34.08 -22.12 -61.37
C MET A 1 32.57 -22.34 -61.29
N ALA A 2 31.78 -21.33 -61.63
CA ALA A 2 30.32 -21.50 -61.80
C ALA A 2 29.89 -20.66 -63.00
N ARG A 3 29.76 -21.34 -64.14
CA ARG A 3 29.40 -20.77 -65.44
C ARG A 3 27.89 -20.57 -65.47
N ARG A 4 27.40 -19.41 -65.03
CA ARG A 4 26.01 -19.00 -65.26
C ARG A 4 25.82 -18.80 -66.77
N ARG A 5 25.06 -19.71 -67.39
CA ARG A 5 24.51 -19.53 -68.73
C ARG A 5 23.43 -18.46 -68.63
N ASP A 6 23.72 -17.30 -69.17
CA ASP A 6 22.73 -16.25 -69.41
C ASP A 6 21.98 -16.63 -70.70
N THR A 7 20.79 -17.21 -70.54
CA THR A 7 19.85 -17.49 -71.65
C THR A 7 18.61 -16.67 -71.37
N GLY A 8 18.67 -15.42 -71.80
CA GLY A 8 17.62 -14.43 -71.58
C GLY A 8 17.80 -13.23 -72.49
N ARG A 9 18.04 -13.45 -73.79
CA ARG A 9 17.83 -12.41 -74.79
C ARG A 9 16.32 -12.21 -74.89
N GLY A 10 15.78 -11.36 -74.02
CA GLY A 10 14.54 -10.68 -74.30
C GLY A 10 14.73 -9.94 -75.62
N VAL A 11 14.02 -10.37 -76.65
CA VAL A 11 13.84 -9.56 -77.85
C VAL A 11 13.13 -8.32 -77.36
N THR A 12 13.90 -7.25 -77.14
CA THR A 12 13.39 -5.95 -76.80
C THR A 12 12.38 -5.58 -77.88
N THR A 13 11.16 -5.26 -77.48
CA THR A 13 10.06 -4.89 -78.39
C THR A 13 10.45 -3.75 -79.36
N GLY A 14 11.50 -2.97 -79.04
CA GLY A 14 12.11 -2.00 -79.95
C GLY A 14 12.79 -2.60 -81.17
N GLY A 15 13.53 -3.72 -81.06
CA GLY A 15 14.31 -4.26 -82.19
C GLY A 15 13.44 -4.78 -83.34
N LEU A 16 12.24 -5.29 -83.05
CA LEU A 16 11.28 -5.70 -84.08
C LEU A 16 10.64 -4.49 -84.77
N ALA A 17 10.30 -3.45 -84.01
CA ALA A 17 9.75 -2.21 -84.58
C ALA A 17 10.75 -1.54 -85.53
N ASP A 18 12.02 -1.51 -85.14
CA ASP A 18 13.10 -0.93 -85.94
C ASP A 18 13.30 -1.69 -87.27
N ALA A 19 13.30 -3.02 -87.22
CA ALA A 19 13.40 -3.86 -88.42
C ALA A 19 12.21 -3.65 -89.37
N VAL A 20 11.00 -3.51 -88.83
CA VAL A 20 9.79 -3.23 -89.63
C VAL A 20 9.87 -1.86 -90.28
N VAL A 21 10.29 -0.81 -89.55
CA VAL A 21 10.45 0.54 -90.12
C VAL A 21 11.46 0.51 -91.27
N PHE A 22 12.63 -0.09 -91.08
CA PHE A 22 13.62 -0.24 -92.15
C PHE A 22 13.05 -0.98 -93.37
N LEU A 23 12.39 -2.11 -93.15
CA LEU A 23 11.80 -2.92 -94.22
C LEU A 23 10.75 -2.13 -95.02
N VAL A 24 9.90 -1.35 -94.34
CA VAL A 24 8.89 -0.50 -94.99
C VAL A 24 9.56 0.54 -95.88
N PHE A 25 10.58 1.25 -95.39
CA PHE A 25 11.29 2.25 -96.19
C PHE A 25 12.01 1.64 -97.40
N VAL A 26 12.64 0.47 -97.23
CA VAL A 26 13.26 -0.29 -98.33
C VAL A 26 12.21 -0.72 -99.34
N ALA A 27 11.08 -1.27 -98.89
CA ALA A 27 10.02 -1.74 -99.78
C ALA A 27 9.41 -0.58 -100.58
N VAL A 28 9.13 0.55 -99.92
CA VAL A 28 8.61 1.77 -100.56
C VAL A 28 9.61 2.31 -101.58
N GLY A 29 10.89 2.41 -101.22
CA GLY A 29 11.92 2.90 -102.14
C GLY A 29 12.15 1.98 -103.33
N ALA A 30 12.20 0.66 -103.12
CA ALA A 30 12.34 -0.32 -104.19
C ALA A 30 11.12 -0.32 -105.12
N ALA A 31 9.91 -0.28 -104.56
CA ALA A 31 8.67 -0.17 -105.34
C ALA A 31 8.65 1.10 -106.20
N TYR A 32 9.07 2.24 -105.64
CA TYR A 32 9.20 3.49 -106.40
C TYR A 32 10.24 3.36 -107.52
N VAL A 33 11.42 2.78 -107.26
CA VAL A 33 12.45 2.57 -108.29
C VAL A 33 11.92 1.71 -109.44
N ILE A 34 11.21 0.62 -109.14
CA ILE A 34 10.58 -0.23 -110.15
C ILE A 34 9.55 0.57 -110.95
N TRP A 35 8.59 1.20 -110.27
CA TRP A 35 7.51 1.96 -110.91
C TRP A 35 8.03 3.12 -111.78
N SER A 36 9.01 3.87 -111.27
CA SER A 36 9.62 5.01 -111.98
C SER A 36 10.32 4.59 -113.27
N LYS A 37 11.03 3.46 -113.25
CA LYS A 37 11.69 2.92 -114.45
C LYS A 37 10.70 2.32 -115.45
N LEU A 38 9.66 1.63 -114.99
CA LEU A 38 8.62 1.11 -115.88
C LEU A 38 7.81 2.22 -116.56
N SER A 39 7.68 3.38 -115.90
CA SER A 39 6.96 4.54 -116.43
C SER A 39 7.83 5.47 -117.28
N GLY A 40 9.11 5.15 -117.48
CA GLY A 40 10.03 5.96 -118.27
C GLY A 40 10.33 7.35 -117.69
N LEU A 41 10.30 7.50 -116.35
CA LEU A 41 10.58 8.78 -115.70
C LEU A 41 12.02 9.26 -115.95
N PRO A 42 12.28 10.59 -115.87
CA PRO A 42 13.62 11.12 -116.03
C PRO A 42 14.60 10.47 -115.04
N PRO A 43 15.84 10.15 -115.46
CA PRO A 43 16.82 9.48 -114.60
C PRO A 43 17.11 10.21 -113.28
N ALA A 44 17.02 11.55 -113.27
CA ALA A 44 17.15 12.35 -112.05
C ALA A 44 16.06 12.00 -111.02
N ALA A 45 14.81 11.80 -111.44
CA ALA A 45 13.71 11.42 -110.55
C ALA A 45 13.86 9.98 -110.02
N VAL A 46 14.47 9.09 -110.80
CA VAL A 46 14.76 7.70 -110.39
C VAL A 46 15.76 7.66 -109.23
N THR A 47 16.67 8.62 -109.12
CA THR A 47 17.69 8.66 -108.03
C THR A 47 17.35 9.62 -106.90
N MET A 48 16.82 10.82 -107.20
CA MET A 48 16.57 11.86 -106.18
C MET A 48 15.51 11.46 -105.16
N VAL A 49 14.48 10.73 -105.58
CA VAL A 49 13.41 10.28 -104.68
C VAL A 49 13.91 9.18 -103.72
N PRO A 50 14.61 8.11 -104.16
CA PRO A 50 15.25 7.18 -103.23
C PRO A 50 16.20 7.85 -102.24
N VAL A 51 17.01 8.81 -102.70
CA VAL A 51 17.89 9.59 -101.81
C VAL A 51 17.08 10.39 -100.79
N SER A 52 15.97 10.98 -101.20
CA SER A 52 15.05 11.71 -100.31
C SER A 52 14.38 10.78 -99.30
N ILE A 53 13.99 9.56 -99.69
CA ILE A 53 13.48 8.52 -98.78
C ILE A 53 14.53 8.16 -97.73
N MET A 54 15.81 8.04 -98.13
CA MET A 54 16.92 7.80 -97.20
C MET A 54 17.13 8.97 -96.23
N LEU A 55 17.02 10.21 -96.71
CA LEU A 55 17.09 11.40 -95.86
C LEU A 55 15.92 11.47 -94.87
N VAL A 56 14.70 11.15 -95.31
CA VAL A 56 13.53 11.07 -94.43
C VAL A 56 13.72 9.98 -93.38
N TYR A 57 14.21 8.80 -93.77
CA TYR A 57 14.55 7.75 -92.82
C TYR A 57 15.56 8.24 -91.78
N ALA A 58 16.65 8.88 -92.22
CA ALA A 58 17.65 9.43 -91.31
C ALA A 58 17.06 10.48 -90.36
N ALA A 59 16.21 11.38 -90.86
CA ALA A 59 15.53 12.37 -90.03
C ALA A 59 14.60 11.72 -89.00
N VAL A 60 13.78 10.74 -89.41
CA VAL A 60 12.87 10.00 -88.53
C VAL A 60 13.65 9.34 -87.38
N VAL A 61 14.79 8.70 -87.68
CA VAL A 61 15.65 8.07 -86.67
C VAL A 61 16.29 9.10 -85.72
N VAL A 62 16.70 10.27 -86.23
CA VAL A 62 17.32 11.32 -85.40
C VAL A 62 16.29 12.01 -84.49
N PHE A 63 15.10 12.32 -85.00
CA PHE A 63 14.09 13.10 -84.27
C PHE A 63 13.20 12.26 -83.35
N ILE A 64 12.89 11.02 -83.71
CA ILE A 64 11.99 10.17 -82.90
C ILE A 64 12.81 9.41 -81.86
N ARG A 65 12.81 9.92 -80.62
CA ARG A 65 13.57 9.36 -79.49
C ARG A 65 13.22 7.91 -79.16
N SER A 66 12.00 7.45 -79.48
CA SER A 66 11.55 6.07 -79.28
C SER A 66 12.03 5.10 -80.38
N LEU A 67 12.45 5.63 -81.52
CA LEU A 67 13.11 4.91 -82.62
C LEU A 67 14.59 5.28 -82.67
N ARG A 68 15.17 5.67 -81.52
CA ARG A 68 16.62 5.67 -81.38
C ARG A 68 17.05 4.22 -81.45
N LEU A 69 17.26 3.77 -82.68
CA LEU A 69 18.02 2.58 -83.00
C LEU A 69 19.18 2.54 -82.01
N ALA A 70 19.58 1.33 -81.59
CA ALA A 70 20.95 1.18 -81.11
C ALA A 70 21.82 1.92 -82.15
N GLU A 71 22.41 3.05 -81.77
CA GLU A 71 22.92 4.09 -82.69
C GLU A 71 23.93 3.50 -83.70
N ASP A 72 24.38 2.29 -83.43
CA ASP A 72 25.18 1.38 -84.25
C ASP A 72 24.52 0.91 -85.57
N GLN A 73 23.21 0.63 -85.61
CA GLN A 73 22.59 -0.02 -86.78
C GLN A 73 21.99 0.96 -87.81
N SER A 74 21.73 2.21 -87.44
CA SER A 74 21.04 3.18 -88.31
C SER A 74 21.86 3.57 -89.54
N GLY A 75 23.17 3.78 -89.36
CA GLY A 75 24.10 4.06 -90.45
C GLY A 75 24.26 2.86 -91.39
N ASP A 76 24.26 1.65 -90.85
CA ASP A 76 24.32 0.42 -91.64
C ASP A 76 23.04 0.21 -92.46
N ASN A 77 21.87 0.49 -91.87
CA ASN A 77 20.59 0.46 -92.58
C ASN A 77 20.58 1.42 -93.77
N LEU A 78 21.10 2.64 -93.61
CA LEU A 78 21.23 3.62 -94.71
C LEU A 78 22.15 3.15 -95.83
N TYR A 79 23.24 2.48 -95.48
CA TYR A 79 24.11 1.83 -96.46
C TYR A 79 23.39 0.72 -97.22
N TYR A 80 22.68 -0.17 -96.52
CA TYR A 80 21.91 -1.24 -97.14
C TYR A 80 20.76 -0.71 -98.00
N MET A 81 20.06 0.37 -97.59
CA MET A 81 19.06 1.04 -98.42
C MET A 81 19.65 1.54 -99.73
N GLY A 82 20.77 2.28 -99.67
CA GLY A 82 21.42 2.80 -100.88
C GLY A 82 21.85 1.68 -101.83
N PHE A 83 22.44 0.61 -101.28
CA PHE A 83 22.83 -0.59 -102.02
C PHE A 83 21.63 -1.30 -102.66
N LEU A 84 20.57 -1.55 -101.90
CA LEU A 84 19.36 -2.24 -102.38
C LEU A 84 18.64 -1.43 -103.46
N PHE A 85 18.57 -0.10 -103.34
CA PHE A 85 17.98 0.75 -104.37
C PHE A 85 18.78 0.73 -105.66
N THR A 86 20.11 0.74 -105.58
CA THR A 86 20.98 0.61 -106.75
C THR A 86 20.84 -0.77 -107.40
N LEU A 87 20.82 -1.85 -106.62
CA LEU A 87 20.60 -3.21 -107.15
C LEU A 87 19.22 -3.36 -107.80
N THR A 88 18.17 -2.84 -107.16
CA THR A 88 16.81 -2.85 -107.71
C THR A 88 16.77 -2.09 -109.04
N SER A 89 17.41 -0.92 -109.08
CA SER A 89 17.53 -0.09 -110.28
C SER A 89 18.27 -0.84 -111.39
N LEU A 90 19.38 -1.50 -111.09
CA LEU A 90 20.14 -2.29 -112.06
C LEU A 90 19.33 -3.50 -112.56
N ALA A 91 18.66 -4.23 -111.67
CA ALA A 91 17.84 -5.38 -112.02
C ALA A 91 16.73 -5.00 -113.01
N VAL A 92 16.04 -3.88 -112.78
CA VAL A 92 15.00 -3.39 -113.70
C VAL A 92 15.61 -2.93 -115.02
N SER A 93 16.78 -2.28 -115.00
CA SER A 93 17.48 -1.88 -116.23
C SER A 93 17.91 -3.08 -117.09
N LEU A 94 18.35 -4.17 -116.48
CA LEU A 94 18.67 -5.41 -117.18
C LEU A 94 17.42 -6.11 -117.71
N TRP A 95 16.32 -6.04 -116.97
CA TRP A 95 15.04 -6.62 -117.41
C TRP A 95 14.43 -5.86 -118.60
N GLN A 96 14.61 -4.54 -118.67
CA GLN A 96 14.16 -3.70 -119.79
C GLN A 96 15.07 -3.77 -121.01
N PHE A 97 16.25 -4.38 -120.90
CA PHE A 97 17.19 -4.48 -122.01
C PHE A 97 16.70 -5.50 -123.04
N ASP A 98 16.31 -5.01 -124.21
CA ASP A 98 16.01 -5.82 -125.39
C ASP A 98 17.21 -5.84 -126.34
N ALA A 99 17.36 -6.90 -127.14
CA ALA A 99 18.54 -7.16 -127.97
C ALA A 99 18.80 -6.11 -129.08
N GLY A 100 17.90 -5.14 -129.26
CA GLY A 100 18.03 -4.02 -130.20
C GLY A 100 18.28 -2.64 -129.57
N GLY A 101 18.36 -2.52 -128.24
CA GLY A 101 18.59 -1.25 -127.54
C GLY A 101 20.08 -0.86 -127.45
N PRO A 102 20.44 0.44 -127.42
CA PRO A 102 21.82 0.88 -127.23
C PRO A 102 22.34 0.45 -125.85
N PRO A 103 23.47 -0.29 -125.75
CA PRO A 103 24.08 -0.64 -124.47
C PRO A 103 24.43 0.58 -123.59
N GLU A 104 24.64 1.74 -124.22
CA GLU A 104 24.95 3.01 -123.56
C GLU A 104 23.86 3.46 -122.59
N ASP A 105 22.59 3.10 -122.85
CA ASP A 105 21.46 3.45 -121.99
C ASP A 105 21.50 2.69 -120.66
N ILE A 106 21.98 1.44 -120.66
CA ILE A 106 22.19 0.69 -119.41
C ILE A 106 23.27 1.38 -118.58
N VAL A 107 24.38 1.75 -119.20
CA VAL A 107 25.52 2.37 -118.50
C VAL A 107 25.12 3.73 -117.92
N ARG A 108 24.35 4.53 -118.66
CA ARG A 108 23.86 5.84 -118.18
C ARG A 108 22.87 5.68 -117.02
N ASN A 109 21.90 4.76 -117.14
CA ASN A 109 20.94 4.49 -116.07
C ASN A 109 21.60 3.86 -114.83
N PHE A 110 22.63 3.06 -115.03
CA PHE A 110 23.45 2.51 -113.97
C PHE A 110 24.26 3.59 -113.27
N GLY A 111 24.96 4.47 -114.00
CA GLY A 111 25.72 5.57 -113.43
C GLY A 111 24.87 6.51 -112.55
N ILE A 112 23.63 6.76 -112.98
CA ILE A 112 22.68 7.57 -112.20
C ILE A 112 22.16 6.81 -110.97
N ALA A 113 21.99 5.48 -111.07
CA ALA A 113 21.64 4.62 -109.93
C ALA A 113 22.75 4.49 -108.87
N ILE A 114 24.03 4.65 -109.24
CA ILE A 114 25.14 4.68 -108.27
C ILE A 114 24.99 5.86 -107.28
N GLY A 115 24.29 6.93 -107.69
CA GLY A 115 24.04 8.09 -106.84
C GLY A 115 23.35 7.76 -105.50
N SER A 116 22.41 6.80 -105.47
CA SER A 116 21.79 6.37 -104.19
C SER A 116 22.74 5.58 -103.30
N THR A 117 23.68 4.81 -103.89
CA THR A 117 24.73 4.12 -103.12
C THR A 117 25.72 5.11 -102.53
N ILE A 118 26.16 6.10 -103.30
CA ILE A 118 27.05 7.16 -102.80
C ILE A 118 26.37 7.91 -101.65
N ALA A 119 25.10 8.30 -101.83
CA ALA A 119 24.31 8.94 -100.79
C ALA A 119 24.18 8.05 -99.53
N GLY A 120 23.97 6.74 -99.70
CA GLY A 120 23.92 5.80 -98.58
C GLY A 120 25.21 5.71 -97.77
N ILE A 121 26.35 5.66 -98.44
CA ILE A 121 27.66 5.66 -97.78
C ILE A 121 27.90 7.02 -97.08
N ALA A 122 27.62 8.13 -97.75
CA ALA A 122 27.79 9.46 -97.16
C ALA A 122 26.93 9.63 -95.89
N LEU A 123 25.67 9.19 -95.96
CA LEU A 123 24.74 9.27 -94.84
C LEU A 123 25.10 8.29 -93.72
N ARG A 124 25.65 7.12 -94.04
CA ARG A 124 26.26 6.20 -93.05
C ARG A 124 27.39 6.87 -92.28
N ILE A 125 28.33 7.50 -92.99
CA ILE A 125 29.46 8.19 -92.36
C ILE A 125 28.95 9.33 -91.45
N PHE A 126 27.99 10.12 -91.94
CA PHE A 126 27.41 11.22 -91.18
C PHE A 126 26.69 10.72 -89.90
N MET A 127 25.87 9.67 -89.99
CA MET A 127 25.20 9.08 -88.82
C MET A 127 26.20 8.46 -87.84
N ASN A 128 27.26 7.82 -88.34
CA ASN A 128 28.27 7.20 -87.48
C ASN A 128 29.13 8.24 -86.73
N GLN A 129 29.29 9.45 -87.28
CA GLN A 129 29.95 10.57 -86.59
C GLN A 129 29.06 11.23 -85.54
N LEU A 130 27.73 11.18 -85.69
CA LEU A 130 26.78 11.70 -84.69
C LEU A 130 26.69 10.79 -83.45
N ARG A 131 27.29 9.60 -83.51
CA ARG A 131 27.31 8.62 -82.42
C ARG A 131 28.07 9.18 -81.22
N ARG A 132 27.40 9.24 -80.05
CA ARG A 132 28.10 9.45 -78.78
C ARG A 132 28.65 8.11 -78.34
N ASP A 133 29.96 8.02 -78.08
CA ASP A 133 30.58 6.76 -77.68
C ASP A 133 29.95 6.26 -76.35
N PRO A 134 29.24 5.11 -76.35
CA PRO A 134 28.66 4.55 -75.14
C PRO A 134 29.71 4.28 -74.06
N HIS A 135 30.97 4.04 -74.44
CA HIS A 135 32.05 3.81 -73.50
C HIS A 135 32.43 5.06 -72.71
N ASP A 136 32.27 6.26 -73.28
CA ASP A 136 32.57 7.50 -72.57
C ASP A 136 31.53 7.78 -71.49
N VAL A 137 30.25 7.46 -71.76
CA VAL A 137 29.17 7.54 -70.76
C VAL A 137 29.39 6.52 -69.64
N GLU A 138 29.74 5.29 -69.98
CA GLU A 138 30.00 4.25 -68.98
C GLU A 138 31.23 4.58 -68.12
N ARG A 139 32.33 5.06 -68.72
CA ARG A 139 33.52 5.49 -67.98
C ARG A 139 33.22 6.68 -67.07
N GLY A 140 32.43 7.65 -67.55
CA GLY A 140 31.96 8.78 -66.74
C GLY A 140 31.14 8.32 -65.53
N ALA A 141 30.17 7.43 -65.76
CA ALA A 141 29.36 6.85 -64.69
C ALA A 141 30.19 6.04 -63.68
N ARG A 142 31.16 5.25 -64.15
CA ARG A 142 32.10 4.51 -63.28
C ARG A 142 32.94 5.47 -62.43
N TYR A 143 33.39 6.58 -63.01
CA TYR A 143 34.15 7.59 -62.28
C TYR A 143 33.29 8.29 -61.22
N GLU A 144 32.08 8.70 -61.57
CA GLU A 144 31.14 9.35 -60.66
C GLU A 144 30.75 8.41 -59.50
N LEU A 145 30.50 7.13 -59.80
CA LEU A 145 30.21 6.11 -58.79
C LEU A 145 31.41 5.87 -57.86
N ALA A 146 32.62 5.81 -58.40
CA ALA A 146 33.85 5.65 -57.61
C ALA A 146 34.07 6.84 -56.68
N ASP A 147 33.81 8.06 -57.16
CA ASP A 147 33.93 9.29 -56.38
C ASP A 147 32.86 9.37 -55.28
N ALA A 148 31.60 9.03 -55.59
CA ALA A 148 30.53 8.92 -54.60
C ALA A 148 30.86 7.88 -53.52
N SER A 149 31.38 6.72 -53.91
CA SER A 149 31.80 5.66 -52.97
C SER A 149 32.94 6.15 -52.05
N ARG A 150 33.90 6.92 -52.58
CA ARG A 150 34.97 7.53 -51.77
C ARG A 150 34.45 8.58 -50.81
N ARG A 151 33.43 9.37 -51.18
CA ARG A 151 32.75 10.30 -50.26
C ARG A 151 32.07 9.55 -49.12
N VAL A 152 31.26 8.53 -49.43
CA VAL A 152 30.57 7.72 -48.42
C VAL A 152 31.56 7.07 -47.46
N ARG A 153 32.66 6.50 -47.98
CA ARG A 153 33.69 5.91 -47.13
C ARG A 153 34.28 6.92 -46.14
N ARG A 154 34.61 8.14 -46.60
CA ARG A 154 35.15 9.19 -45.73
C ARG A 154 34.16 9.59 -44.62
N GLU A 155 32.89 9.68 -44.95
CA GLU A 155 31.84 10.02 -43.98
C GLU A 155 31.67 8.92 -42.93
N LEU A 156 31.71 7.66 -43.35
CA LEU A 156 31.65 6.52 -42.44
C LEU A 156 32.87 6.47 -41.52
N ASP A 157 34.08 6.71 -42.05
CA ASP A 157 35.30 6.76 -41.24
C ASP A 157 35.20 7.88 -40.17
N ALA A 158 34.68 9.05 -40.54
CA ALA A 158 34.44 10.15 -39.60
C ALA A 158 33.40 9.77 -38.52
N THR A 159 32.29 9.15 -38.92
CA THR A 159 31.24 8.68 -38.01
C THR A 159 31.77 7.67 -36.99
N VAL A 160 32.65 6.76 -37.41
CA VAL A 160 33.29 5.79 -36.51
C VAL A 160 34.15 6.49 -35.46
N VAL A 161 34.88 7.54 -35.83
CA VAL A 161 35.68 8.33 -34.88
C VAL A 161 34.78 9.02 -33.86
N GLU A 162 33.70 9.67 -34.32
CA GLU A 162 32.73 10.34 -33.45
C GLU A 162 32.03 9.36 -32.50
N LEU A 163 31.61 8.18 -32.98
CA LEU A 163 30.98 7.15 -32.16
C LEU A 163 31.92 6.65 -31.05
N ASN A 164 33.21 6.50 -31.36
CA ASN A 164 34.21 6.14 -30.37
C ASN A 164 34.43 7.25 -29.33
N GLN A 165 34.40 8.52 -29.74
CA GLN A 165 34.45 9.66 -28.81
C GLN A 165 33.20 9.70 -27.92
N PHE A 166 32.02 9.55 -28.49
CA PHE A 166 30.75 9.49 -27.77
C PHE A 166 30.72 8.35 -26.76
N ARG A 167 31.19 7.16 -27.16
CA ARG A 167 31.30 6.00 -26.25
C ARG A 167 32.19 6.32 -25.06
N ARG A 168 33.37 6.92 -25.28
CA ARG A 168 34.27 7.31 -24.19
C ARG A 168 33.64 8.35 -23.27
N ALA A 169 33.02 9.38 -23.83
CA ALA A 169 32.32 10.40 -23.04
C ALA A 169 31.18 9.80 -22.21
N THR A 170 30.39 8.89 -22.79
CA THR A 170 29.30 8.21 -22.08
C THR A 170 29.82 7.34 -20.94
N GLN A 171 30.93 6.62 -21.13
CA GLN A 171 31.57 5.83 -20.07
C GLN A 171 32.08 6.72 -18.94
N GLN A 172 32.74 7.83 -19.27
CA GLN A 172 33.21 8.80 -18.28
C GLN A 172 32.06 9.41 -17.49
N ILE A 173 30.99 9.86 -18.16
CA ILE A 173 29.81 10.41 -17.50
C ILE A 173 29.14 9.37 -16.60
N ALA A 174 29.07 8.10 -17.02
CA ALA A 174 28.51 7.04 -16.20
C ALA A 174 29.34 6.80 -14.93
N GLU A 175 30.67 6.82 -15.03
CA GLU A 175 31.58 6.68 -13.88
C GLU A 175 31.49 7.87 -12.93
N GLU A 176 31.52 9.10 -13.46
CA GLU A 176 31.37 10.34 -12.69
C GLU A 176 30.00 10.38 -12.00
N SER A 177 28.92 10.10 -12.73
CA SER A 177 27.56 10.05 -12.18
C SER A 177 27.43 9.01 -11.05
N TRP A 178 28.06 7.84 -11.17
CA TRP A 178 28.08 6.84 -10.10
C TRP A 178 28.87 7.27 -8.87
N SER A 179 29.94 8.02 -9.06
CA SER A 179 30.65 8.64 -7.95
C SER A 179 29.76 9.69 -7.25
N ASP A 180 29.17 10.59 -8.03
CA ASP A 180 28.34 11.69 -7.51
C ASP A 180 27.08 11.19 -6.81
N VAL A 181 26.40 10.18 -7.38
CA VAL A 181 25.22 9.55 -6.75
C VAL A 181 25.60 8.91 -5.41
N ARG A 182 26.75 8.23 -5.32
CA ARG A 182 27.22 7.66 -4.03
C ARG A 182 27.47 8.76 -3.00
N ALA A 183 28.20 9.81 -3.36
CA ALA A 183 28.49 10.92 -2.47
C ALA A 183 27.20 11.63 -2.00
N GLN A 184 26.22 11.76 -2.89
CA GLN A 184 24.93 12.36 -2.56
C GLN A 184 24.06 11.46 -1.67
N ILE A 185 24.09 10.13 -1.87
CA ILE A 185 23.45 9.17 -0.96
C ILE A 185 24.09 9.24 0.42
N GLU A 186 25.41 9.28 0.52
CA GLU A 186 26.12 9.38 1.80
C GLU A 186 25.75 10.67 2.55
N THR A 187 25.77 11.81 1.85
CA THR A 187 25.36 13.11 2.40
C THR A 187 23.88 13.10 2.82
N THR A 188 23.00 12.51 2.03
CA THR A 188 21.57 12.42 2.34
C THR A 188 21.31 11.49 3.52
N SER A 189 21.99 10.36 3.59
CA SER A 189 21.94 9.42 4.71
C SER A 189 22.39 10.09 6.01
N ALA A 190 23.51 10.82 5.98
CA ALA A 190 23.99 11.59 7.12
C ALA A 190 22.95 12.64 7.59
N ARG A 191 22.29 13.34 6.65
CA ARG A 191 21.20 14.28 6.97
C ARG A 191 19.99 13.59 7.59
N ILE A 192 19.60 12.42 7.10
CA ILE A 192 18.49 11.63 7.64
C ILE A 192 18.81 11.17 9.06
N LEU A 193 20.00 10.60 9.26
CA LEU A 193 20.45 10.17 10.59
C LEU A 193 20.44 11.35 11.57
N GLY A 194 21.00 12.50 11.18
CA GLY A 194 20.97 13.71 12.02
C GLY A 194 19.54 14.22 12.29
N ALA A 195 18.62 14.08 11.33
CA ALA A 195 17.21 14.42 11.55
C ALA A 195 16.53 13.45 12.54
N VAL A 196 16.83 12.16 12.47
CA VAL A 196 16.32 11.14 13.41
C VAL A 196 16.87 11.38 14.82
N GLU A 197 18.16 11.68 14.95
CA GLU A 197 18.77 12.06 16.22
C GLU A 197 18.08 13.29 16.81
N ALA A 198 17.88 14.35 16.02
CA ALA A 198 17.20 15.56 16.46
C ALA A 198 15.74 15.34 16.88
N VAL A 199 15.02 14.41 16.23
CA VAL A 199 13.65 14.02 16.63
C VAL A 199 13.69 13.22 17.93
N THR A 200 14.65 12.31 18.07
CA THR A 200 14.83 11.50 19.28
C THR A 200 15.12 12.39 20.49
N GLU A 201 16.06 13.33 20.34
CA GLU A 201 16.46 14.28 21.38
C GLU A 201 15.33 15.26 21.74
N ARG A 202 14.57 15.75 20.74
CA ARG A 202 13.37 16.58 20.99
C ARG A 202 12.22 15.81 21.65
N SER A 203 12.18 14.49 21.54
CA SER A 203 11.07 13.67 22.07
C SER A 203 11.34 13.16 23.48
N THR A 204 12.60 12.95 23.88
CA THR A 204 12.96 12.51 25.25
C THR A 204 12.69 13.59 26.30
N ALA A 205 13.02 14.85 26.02
CA ALA A 205 12.86 15.93 27.00
C ALA A 205 11.39 16.18 27.44
N PRO A 206 10.38 16.22 26.55
CA PRO A 206 8.98 16.35 26.94
C PRO A 206 8.44 15.15 27.71
N ILE A 207 8.90 13.93 27.40
CA ILE A 207 8.47 12.70 28.08
C ILE A 207 9.00 12.69 29.52
N GLU A 208 10.27 13.07 29.74
CA GLU A 208 10.79 13.23 31.10
C GLU A 208 10.06 14.34 31.88
N ALA A 209 9.77 15.47 31.23
CA ALA A 209 9.03 16.56 31.85
C ALA A 209 7.60 16.13 32.24
N ALA A 210 6.91 15.40 31.36
CA ALA A 210 5.59 14.85 31.64
C ALA A 210 5.62 13.79 32.76
N GLY A 211 6.67 12.96 32.81
CA GLY A 211 6.90 12.00 33.89
C GLY A 211 7.10 12.67 35.25
N ARG A 212 7.91 13.74 35.31
CA ARG A 212 8.10 14.55 36.53
C ARG A 212 6.80 15.20 36.98
N ALA A 213 6.08 15.87 36.06
CA ALA A 213 4.80 16.52 36.35
C ALA A 213 3.74 15.53 36.86
N SER A 214 3.69 14.32 36.28
CA SER A 214 2.78 13.26 36.73
C SER A 214 3.14 12.76 38.13
N GLY A 215 4.43 12.57 38.42
CA GLY A 215 4.90 12.19 39.75
C GLY A 215 4.57 13.23 40.82
N GLU A 216 4.69 14.51 40.49
CA GLU A 216 4.33 15.62 41.39
C GLU A 216 2.81 15.66 41.64
N SER A 217 2.00 15.46 40.60
CA SER A 217 0.54 15.37 40.70
C SER A 217 0.09 14.16 41.54
N LEU A 218 0.66 12.98 41.31
CA LEU A 218 0.43 11.78 42.13
C LEU A 218 0.80 12.01 43.60
N GLY A 219 1.91 12.70 43.85
CA GLY A 219 2.33 13.08 45.20
C GLY A 219 1.38 14.10 45.86
N ALA A 220 0.83 15.04 45.10
CA ALA A 220 -0.18 15.98 45.59
C ALA A 220 -1.53 15.28 45.88
N MET A 221 -1.96 14.38 45.00
CA MET A 221 -3.16 13.56 45.21
C MET A 221 -3.01 12.67 46.46
N SER A 222 -1.88 11.96 46.59
CA SER A 222 -1.61 11.11 47.76
C SER A 222 -1.65 11.91 49.07
N ARG A 223 -1.03 13.10 49.10
CA ARG A 223 -1.12 14.00 50.27
C ARG A 223 -2.54 14.45 50.56
N THR A 224 -3.33 14.74 49.54
CA THR A 224 -4.74 15.14 49.70
C THR A 224 -5.59 13.98 50.24
N VAL A 225 -5.38 12.76 49.74
CA VAL A 225 -6.05 11.56 50.25
C VAL A 225 -5.66 11.28 51.70
N LEU A 226 -4.37 11.38 52.05
CA LEU A 226 -3.91 11.23 53.43
C LEU A 226 -4.50 12.29 54.37
N ALA A 227 -4.60 13.54 53.92
CA ALA A 227 -5.23 14.62 54.68
C ALA A 227 -6.72 14.36 54.90
N SER A 228 -7.45 13.94 53.86
CA SER A 228 -8.87 13.58 53.95
C SER A 228 -9.09 12.37 54.87
N LEU A 229 -8.25 11.33 54.77
CA LEU A 229 -8.30 10.18 55.66
C LEU A 229 -8.07 10.59 57.12
N LYS A 230 -7.08 11.46 57.38
CA LYS A 230 -6.83 11.99 58.72
C LYS A 230 -8.03 12.78 59.24
N GLU A 231 -8.61 13.66 58.44
CA GLU A 231 -9.81 14.42 58.81
C GLU A 231 -11.00 13.50 59.12
N THR A 232 -11.23 12.46 58.31
CA THR A 232 -12.28 11.47 58.60
C THR A 232 -11.99 10.65 59.86
N ALA A 233 -10.72 10.32 60.14
CA ALA A 233 -10.33 9.62 61.35
C ALA A 233 -10.52 10.49 62.59
N ASP A 234 -10.17 11.77 62.52
CA ASP A 234 -10.36 12.74 63.61
C ASP A 234 -11.86 12.99 63.86
N ALA A 235 -12.68 13.07 62.80
CA ALA A 235 -14.14 13.17 62.91
C ALA A 235 -14.76 11.92 63.56
N LEU A 236 -14.33 10.73 63.15
CA LEU A 236 -14.81 9.46 63.71
C LEU A 236 -14.39 9.29 65.18
N ALA A 237 -13.18 9.72 65.54
CA ALA A 237 -12.72 9.75 66.94
C ALA A 237 -13.52 10.75 67.79
N GLY A 238 -13.88 11.91 67.23
CA GLY A 238 -14.75 12.89 67.89
C GLY A 238 -16.17 12.35 68.11
N GLU A 239 -16.73 11.66 67.12
CA GLU A 239 -18.06 11.07 67.19
C GLU A 239 -18.11 9.87 68.15
N SER A 240 -17.08 9.02 68.16
CA SER A 240 -16.96 7.92 69.12
C SER A 240 -16.84 8.41 70.56
N ALA A 241 -16.09 9.49 70.82
CA ALA A 241 -16.04 10.14 72.14
C ALA A 241 -17.37 10.79 72.55
N ALA A 242 -18.16 11.29 71.58
CA ALA A 242 -19.50 11.79 71.85
C ALA A 242 -20.48 10.65 72.17
N LEU A 243 -20.37 9.51 71.47
CA LEU A 243 -21.11 8.29 71.75
C LEU A 243 -20.78 7.73 73.13
N ALA A 244 -19.50 7.66 73.50
CA ALA A 244 -19.06 7.22 74.82
C ALA A 244 -19.67 8.08 75.94
N ARG A 245 -19.60 9.41 75.82
CA ARG A 245 -20.23 10.33 76.80
C ARG A 245 -21.74 10.18 76.87
N ARG A 246 -22.43 9.92 75.75
CA ARG A 246 -23.87 9.64 75.73
C ARG A 246 -24.19 8.30 76.39
N ALA A 247 -23.35 7.28 76.18
CA ALA A 247 -23.49 5.98 76.82
C ALA A 247 -23.29 6.08 78.33
N GLU A 248 -22.25 6.78 78.79
CA GLU A 248 -22.01 7.08 80.21
C GLU A 248 -23.22 7.78 80.85
N ALA A 249 -23.71 8.87 80.24
CA ALA A 249 -24.89 9.58 80.73
C ALA A 249 -26.16 8.70 80.74
N SER A 250 -26.30 7.78 79.79
CA SER A 250 -27.42 6.83 79.76
C SER A 250 -27.34 5.76 80.86
N VAL A 251 -26.13 5.30 81.18
CA VAL A 251 -25.86 4.34 82.25
C VAL A 251 -26.07 5.01 83.61
N GLU A 252 -25.63 6.25 83.79
CA GLU A 252 -25.86 7.02 85.02
C GLU A 252 -27.36 7.24 85.26
N ALA A 253 -28.10 7.66 84.23
CA ALA A 253 -29.56 7.80 84.32
C ALA A 253 -30.28 6.45 84.53
N ALA A 254 -29.73 5.33 84.05
CA ALA A 254 -30.28 4.01 84.32
C ALA A 254 -30.02 3.58 85.77
N SER A 255 -28.81 3.86 86.29
CA SER A 255 -28.42 3.61 87.66
C SER A 255 -29.31 4.37 88.64
N GLU A 256 -29.51 5.68 88.45
CA GLU A 256 -30.40 6.49 89.29
C GLU A 256 -31.84 5.96 89.35
N ARG A 257 -32.38 5.49 88.21
CA ARG A 257 -33.72 4.87 88.17
C ARG A 257 -33.73 3.54 88.94
N MET A 258 -32.65 2.76 88.87
CA MET A 258 -32.51 1.50 89.59
C MET A 258 -32.46 1.74 91.11
N THR A 259 -31.66 2.70 91.58
CA THR A 259 -31.59 3.05 93.00
C THR A 259 -32.94 3.54 93.52
N ALA A 260 -33.62 4.42 92.79
CA ALA A 260 -34.95 4.89 93.16
C ALA A 260 -35.98 3.73 93.24
N SER A 261 -35.88 2.74 92.34
CA SER A 261 -36.73 1.54 92.37
C SER A 261 -36.43 0.65 93.58
N LEU A 262 -35.14 0.47 93.92
CA LEU A 262 -34.72 -0.33 95.07
C LEU A 262 -35.12 0.33 96.40
N GLU A 263 -34.98 1.65 96.52
CA GLU A 263 -35.47 2.40 97.69
C GLU A 263 -37.00 2.27 97.85
N ALA A 264 -37.74 2.38 96.75
CA ALA A 264 -39.19 2.18 96.76
C ALA A 264 -39.58 0.74 97.18
N ALA A 265 -38.81 -0.27 96.74
CA ALA A 265 -39.02 -1.66 97.13
C ALA A 265 -38.69 -1.91 98.61
N ALA A 266 -37.57 -1.37 99.10
CA ALA A 266 -37.17 -1.45 100.50
C ALA A 266 -38.22 -0.79 101.42
N ALA A 267 -38.76 0.37 101.04
CA ALA A 267 -39.83 1.04 101.77
C ALA A 267 -41.14 0.24 101.79
N ARG A 268 -41.44 -0.56 100.76
CA ARG A 268 -42.58 -1.49 100.77
C ARG A 268 -42.34 -2.65 101.73
N LEU A 269 -41.18 -3.31 101.62
CA LEU A 269 -40.78 -4.42 102.50
C LEU A 269 -40.76 -4.02 103.99
N SER A 270 -40.27 -2.83 104.30
CA SER A 270 -40.24 -2.33 105.68
C SER A 270 -41.65 -2.12 106.24
N ARG A 271 -42.58 -1.58 105.44
CA ARG A 271 -44.00 -1.44 105.83
C ARG A 271 -44.68 -2.80 106.06
N GLU A 272 -44.39 -3.77 105.19
CA GLU A 272 -44.92 -5.14 105.30
C GLU A 272 -44.40 -5.84 106.56
N SER A 273 -43.10 -5.68 106.86
CA SER A 273 -42.46 -6.20 108.07
C SER A 273 -43.07 -5.59 109.34
N GLN A 274 -43.27 -4.27 109.37
CA GLN A 274 -43.95 -3.62 110.50
C GLN A 274 -45.39 -4.12 110.69
N HIS A 275 -46.11 -4.35 109.59
CA HIS A 275 -47.45 -4.92 109.65
C HIS A 275 -47.44 -6.35 110.21
N LEU A 276 -46.51 -7.21 109.75
CA LEU A 276 -46.33 -8.57 110.25
C LEU A 276 -45.91 -8.59 111.72
N SER A 277 -45.02 -7.69 112.15
CA SER A 277 -44.60 -7.55 113.54
C SER A 277 -45.76 -7.09 114.45
N GLY A 278 -46.62 -6.19 113.95
CA GLY A 278 -47.86 -5.83 114.63
C GLY A 278 -48.82 -7.01 114.79
N GLN A 279 -48.94 -7.85 113.75
CA GLN A 279 -49.77 -9.06 113.79
C GLN A 279 -49.21 -10.11 114.75
N THR A 280 -47.89 -10.32 114.81
CA THR A 280 -47.27 -11.26 115.75
C THR A 280 -47.34 -10.77 117.19
N ALA A 281 -47.20 -9.47 117.45
CA ALA A 281 -47.40 -8.90 118.79
C ALA A 281 -48.86 -9.07 119.27
N ALA A 282 -49.83 -8.85 118.39
CA ALA A 282 -51.25 -9.09 118.69
C ALA A 282 -51.55 -10.58 118.93
N LEU A 283 -50.92 -11.48 118.16
CA LEU A 283 -51.04 -12.91 118.35
C LEU A 283 -50.43 -13.35 119.68
N SER A 284 -49.26 -12.82 120.05
CA SER A 284 -48.59 -13.11 121.32
C SER A 284 -49.43 -12.64 122.51
N ALA A 285 -50.00 -11.43 122.45
CA ALA A 285 -50.93 -10.93 123.45
C ALA A 285 -52.19 -11.79 123.59
N SER A 286 -52.69 -12.34 122.47
CA SER A 286 -53.83 -13.26 122.45
C SER A 286 -53.50 -14.62 123.09
N ILE A 287 -52.30 -15.16 122.81
CA ILE A 287 -51.80 -16.39 123.43
C ILE A 287 -51.60 -16.18 124.94
N GLU A 288 -51.10 -15.02 125.34
CA GLU A 288 -50.88 -14.68 126.75
C GLU A 288 -52.20 -14.48 127.51
N ALA A 289 -53.22 -13.91 126.85
CA ALA A 289 -54.59 -13.86 127.35
C ALA A 289 -55.21 -15.26 127.47
N LEU A 290 -54.97 -16.15 126.49
CA LEU A 290 -55.42 -17.54 126.53
C LEU A 290 -54.74 -18.32 127.67
N SER A 291 -53.45 -18.08 127.90
CA SER A 291 -52.66 -18.64 129.02
C SER A 291 -53.19 -18.18 130.37
N ARG A 292 -53.56 -16.91 130.52
CA ARG A 292 -54.24 -16.40 131.72
C ARG A 292 -55.62 -17.02 131.89
N SER A 293 -56.41 -17.12 130.82
CA SER A 293 -57.74 -17.76 130.86
C SER A 293 -57.66 -19.24 131.24
N LEU A 294 -56.65 -19.97 130.80
CA LEU A 294 -56.42 -21.37 131.20
C LEU A 294 -55.94 -21.49 132.66
N ARG A 295 -55.27 -20.47 133.18
CA ARG A 295 -54.84 -20.40 134.59
C ARG A 295 -55.99 -20.05 135.55
N ASP A 296 -56.99 -19.30 135.07
CA ASP A 296 -58.19 -18.93 135.84
C ASP A 296 -59.30 -20.00 135.79
N VAL A 297 -59.19 -21.02 134.92
CA VAL A 297 -60.04 -22.21 135.01
C VAL A 297 -59.53 -23.09 136.15
N ALA A 298 -60.01 -22.80 137.35
CA ALA A 298 -59.81 -23.57 138.56
C ALA A 298 -60.12 -25.07 138.34
N VAL A 299 -59.16 -25.94 138.67
CA VAL A 299 -59.47 -27.33 139.06
C VAL A 299 -59.13 -27.48 140.54
N PRO A 300 -60.16 -27.56 141.41
CA PRO A 300 -60.02 -27.78 142.85
C PRO A 300 -59.42 -29.15 143.19
N GLU A 301 -58.84 -29.23 144.39
CA GLU A 301 -58.15 -30.38 144.96
C GLU A 301 -59.00 -31.67 144.93
N GLY A 302 -58.45 -32.73 144.34
CA GLY A 302 -58.95 -34.10 144.51
C GLY A 302 -59.67 -34.73 143.32
N ALA A 303 -59.11 -34.66 142.10
CA ALA A 303 -59.37 -35.65 141.06
C ALA A 303 -58.23 -35.69 140.04
N THR A 304 -57.84 -36.90 139.65
CA THR A 304 -56.83 -37.18 138.63
C THR A 304 -57.31 -36.85 137.22
N ALA A 305 -56.36 -36.29 136.47
CA ALA A 305 -56.27 -36.09 135.02
C ALA A 305 -57.08 -34.92 134.43
N VAL A 306 -56.39 -34.11 133.62
CA VAL A 306 -56.38 -34.38 132.18
C VAL A 306 -54.98 -34.08 131.57
N PRO A 307 -54.35 -35.01 130.83
CA PRO A 307 -53.10 -34.77 130.09
C PRO A 307 -53.18 -33.66 129.01
N ALA A 308 -54.39 -33.23 128.65
CA ALA A 308 -54.64 -32.14 127.70
C ALA A 308 -54.06 -30.80 128.13
N ALA A 309 -54.02 -30.47 129.44
CA ALA A 309 -53.46 -29.21 129.91
C ALA A 309 -51.92 -29.15 129.73
N VAL A 310 -51.26 -30.30 129.84
CA VAL A 310 -49.80 -30.39 129.64
C VAL A 310 -49.45 -30.38 128.15
N GLU A 311 -50.24 -31.05 127.31
CA GLU A 311 -50.08 -30.99 125.84
C GLU A 311 -50.34 -29.58 125.29
N ILE A 312 -51.38 -28.88 125.77
CA ILE A 312 -51.65 -27.50 125.36
C ILE A 312 -50.52 -26.57 125.83
N ALA A 313 -50.00 -26.75 127.05
CA ALA A 313 -48.85 -25.96 127.53
C ALA A 313 -47.53 -26.28 126.80
N ALA A 314 -47.38 -27.49 126.24
CA ALA A 314 -46.26 -27.85 125.39
C ALA A 314 -46.41 -27.23 123.99
N ALA A 315 -47.60 -27.33 123.39
CA ALA A 315 -47.92 -26.76 122.09
C ALA A 315 -47.78 -25.22 122.10
N VAL A 316 -48.23 -24.56 123.16
CA VAL A 316 -48.07 -23.10 123.32
C VAL A 316 -46.60 -22.70 123.40
N ARG A 317 -45.75 -23.49 124.08
CA ARG A 317 -44.29 -23.23 124.14
C ARG A 317 -43.61 -23.49 122.80
N GLU A 318 -44.00 -24.53 122.08
CA GLU A 318 -43.45 -24.83 120.77
C GLU A 318 -43.83 -23.76 119.73
N ILE A 319 -45.07 -23.27 119.77
CA ILE A 319 -45.53 -22.15 118.96
C ILE A 319 -44.78 -20.86 119.33
N GLY A 320 -44.59 -20.58 120.63
CA GLY A 320 -43.78 -19.43 121.08
C GLY A 320 -42.34 -19.47 120.56
N ALA A 321 -41.67 -20.61 120.67
CA ALA A 321 -40.31 -20.79 120.15
C ALA A 321 -40.22 -20.80 118.61
N ALA A 322 -41.29 -21.19 117.92
CA ALA A 322 -41.37 -21.08 116.46
C ALA A 322 -41.53 -19.62 116.01
N LEU A 323 -42.34 -18.84 116.73
CA LEU A 323 -42.54 -17.41 116.49
C LEU A 323 -41.27 -16.58 116.71
N GLU A 324 -40.49 -16.84 117.77
CA GLU A 324 -39.20 -16.17 117.98
C GLU A 324 -38.19 -16.49 116.87
N ARG A 325 -38.12 -17.76 116.43
CA ARG A 325 -37.25 -18.15 115.31
C ARG A 325 -37.68 -17.48 114.00
N HIS A 326 -38.98 -17.25 113.80
CA HIS A 326 -39.47 -16.50 112.65
C HIS A 326 -39.15 -15.00 112.75
N GLY A 327 -39.29 -14.41 113.94
CA GLY A 327 -38.89 -13.01 114.20
C GLY A 327 -37.41 -12.77 113.90
N GLN A 328 -36.52 -13.64 114.40
CA GLN A 328 -35.08 -13.52 114.15
C GLN A 328 -34.70 -13.70 112.68
N ARG A 329 -35.41 -14.57 111.94
CA ARG A 329 -35.20 -14.74 110.50
C ARG A 329 -35.65 -13.51 109.70
N LEU A 330 -36.74 -12.87 110.10
CA LEU A 330 -37.20 -11.63 109.47
C LEU A 330 -36.23 -10.48 109.74
N ASP A 331 -35.73 -10.33 110.96
CA ASP A 331 -34.71 -9.31 111.28
C ASP A 331 -33.41 -9.55 110.51
N ALA A 332 -32.98 -10.80 110.35
CA ALA A 332 -31.81 -11.14 109.54
C ALA A 332 -32.01 -10.80 108.05
N LEU A 333 -33.21 -11.02 107.51
CA LEU A 333 -33.56 -10.65 106.13
C LEU A 333 -33.61 -9.13 105.93
N VAL A 334 -34.11 -8.38 106.92
CA VAL A 334 -34.12 -6.91 106.90
C VAL A 334 -32.70 -6.35 107.01
N ALA A 335 -31.84 -6.94 107.84
CA ALA A 335 -30.44 -6.54 107.99
C ALA A 335 -29.57 -6.88 106.76
N ALA A 336 -29.99 -7.83 105.91
CA ALA A 336 -29.28 -8.24 104.69
C ALA A 336 -29.65 -7.42 103.44
N LEU A 337 -30.65 -6.53 103.52
CA LEU A 337 -31.07 -5.66 102.41
C LEU A 337 -30.05 -4.55 102.03
N PRO A 338 -29.31 -3.91 102.94
CA PRO A 338 -28.33 -2.88 102.58
C PRO A 338 -27.17 -3.35 101.68
N PRO A 339 -26.48 -4.49 101.92
CA PRO A 339 -25.32 -4.88 101.12
C PRO A 339 -25.65 -5.39 99.71
N ALA A 340 -26.92 -5.67 99.38
CA ALA A 340 -27.32 -6.10 98.04
C ALA A 340 -27.45 -4.94 97.03
N VAL A 341 -27.54 -3.69 97.52
CA VAL A 341 -27.58 -2.48 96.66
C VAL A 341 -26.16 -2.06 96.26
N GLU A 342 -25.15 -2.39 97.07
CA GLU A 342 -23.76 -2.00 96.87
C GLU A 342 -23.02 -2.91 95.86
N THR A 343 -23.51 -4.13 95.63
CA THR A 343 -22.88 -5.11 94.73
C THR A 343 -23.22 -4.95 93.25
N ALA A 344 -24.06 -3.97 92.87
CA ALA A 344 -24.39 -3.67 91.47
C ALA A 344 -23.38 -2.71 90.78
N ALA A 345 -22.26 -2.36 91.43
CA ALA A 345 -21.49 -1.16 91.10
C ALA A 345 -20.30 -1.28 90.10
N PRO A 346 -19.79 -2.44 89.64
CA PRO A 346 -18.86 -2.38 88.50
C PRO A 346 -19.06 -3.49 87.47
N VAL A 347 -19.67 -3.14 86.33
CA VAL A 347 -19.55 -3.87 85.04
C VAL A 347 -18.62 -3.09 84.08
N ALA A 348 -17.79 -2.18 84.60
CA ALA A 348 -17.01 -1.24 83.78
C ALA A 348 -15.56 -1.68 83.46
N GLU A 349 -15.13 -2.90 83.80
CA GLU A 349 -13.70 -3.25 83.74
C GLU A 349 -13.40 -4.59 83.02
N GLU A 350 -13.99 -4.83 81.86
CA GLU A 350 -13.52 -5.93 81.00
C GLU A 350 -13.71 -5.69 79.50
N ILE A 351 -13.19 -4.58 78.95
CA ILE A 351 -12.85 -4.52 77.51
C ILE A 351 -11.61 -3.64 77.29
N ALA A 352 -10.44 -4.27 77.18
CA ALA A 352 -9.27 -3.71 76.49
C ALA A 352 -8.59 -4.80 75.64
N PRO A 353 -7.98 -4.45 74.50
CA PRO A 353 -7.96 -5.29 73.30
C PRO A 353 -6.75 -6.23 73.24
N GLY A 354 -6.99 -7.49 72.90
CA GLY A 354 -5.97 -8.50 72.63
C GLY A 354 -5.54 -8.53 71.15
N GLU A 355 -4.23 -8.30 70.97
CA GLU A 355 -3.32 -8.89 69.99
C GLU A 355 -3.39 -8.52 68.49
N GLU A 356 -2.31 -7.84 68.11
CA GLU A 356 -1.76 -7.61 66.77
C GLU A 356 -1.35 -8.94 66.09
N PRO A 357 -1.62 -9.15 64.79
CA PRO A 357 -1.27 -10.39 64.12
C PRO A 357 0.23 -10.46 63.75
N PRO A 358 0.87 -11.65 63.81
CA PRO A 358 2.29 -11.80 63.54
C PRO A 358 2.63 -11.71 62.02
N PRO A 359 3.88 -11.35 61.68
CA PRO A 359 4.30 -11.02 60.32
C PRO A 359 4.42 -12.24 59.39
N PRO A 360 4.38 -12.05 58.05
CA PRO A 360 4.34 -13.15 57.10
C PRO A 360 5.68 -13.87 56.97
N ALA A 361 5.63 -15.20 56.92
CA ALA A 361 6.78 -16.07 56.71
C ALA A 361 7.21 -16.10 55.22
N PRO A 362 8.52 -16.23 54.93
CA PRO A 362 9.07 -16.22 53.58
C PRO A 362 9.10 -17.62 52.96
N ARG A 363 9.14 -17.68 51.60
CA ARG A 363 9.70 -18.69 50.67
C ARG A 363 8.82 -18.74 49.42
N THR A 364 9.28 -18.94 48.18
CA THR A 364 10.55 -19.45 47.63
C THR A 364 10.59 -19.08 46.15
N ARG A 365 11.78 -18.79 45.60
CA ARG A 365 12.04 -18.85 44.16
C ARG A 365 11.98 -20.30 43.70
N GLU A 366 11.17 -20.60 42.69
CA GLU A 366 11.36 -21.72 41.76
C GLU A 366 10.64 -21.42 40.42
N GLY A 367 11.43 -21.29 39.34
CA GLY A 367 11.09 -21.69 37.97
C GLY A 367 10.05 -20.93 37.15
N ALA A 368 10.49 -19.91 36.40
CA ALA A 368 10.34 -19.77 34.93
C ALA A 368 11.11 -18.54 34.44
#